data_AF-W7DAT6-F1
#
_entry.id   AF-W7DAT6-F1
#
_cell.length_a   1.000
_cell.length_b   1.000
_cell.length_c   1.000
_cell.angle_alpha   90.00
_cell.angle_beta   90.00
_cell.angle_gamma   90.00
#
_symmetry.space_group_name_H-M   'P 1'
#
loop_
_entity.id
_entity.type
_entity.pdbx_description
1 polymer ?
#
loop_
_entity_poly.entity_id
_entity_poly.type
_entity_poly.pdbx_seq_one_letter_code
_entity_poly.pdbx_strand_id
1 'polypeptide(L)'
;MKKSLPCGAKAILIDNNIYITRGLAQVDEICTIIEEISHKLYSSGNILDVSKTTNRKQEFFARRKAHEFLVPRSRLEACYQRGLREYYEVAEHLGVTEEFLREACEHYVQKYGSVVQM
;
A
#
# COMPACT_ATOMS: atom_id res chain seq x y z
N MET A 1 -8.66 -12.49 25.48
CA MET A 1 -7.69 -11.43 25.18
C MET A 1 -7.40 -11.44 23.68
N LYS A 2 -7.60 -10.32 22.97
CA LYS A 2 -7.13 -10.18 21.58
C LYS A 2 -5.60 -10.17 21.63
N LYS A 3 -4.93 -11.20 21.11
CA LYS A 3 -3.48 -11.17 20.94
C LYS A 3 -3.18 -10.16 19.83
N SER A 4 -2.62 -9.02 20.19
CA SER A 4 -2.12 -8.04 19.25
C SER A 4 -0.78 -8.50 18.71
N LEU A 5 -0.51 -8.20 17.44
CA LEU A 5 0.84 -8.33 16.90
C LEU A 5 1.80 -7.36 17.62
N PRO A 6 3.12 -7.61 17.60
CA PRO A 6 4.10 -6.73 18.19
C PRO A 6 3.90 -5.29 17.70
N CYS A 7 4.10 -4.32 18.60
CA CYS A 7 4.11 -2.89 18.25
C CYS A 7 2.79 -2.34 17.67
N GLY A 8 1.67 -3.08 17.76
CA GLY A 8 0.39 -2.65 17.20
C GLY A 8 0.28 -2.78 15.67
N ALA A 9 1.19 -3.54 15.05
CA ALA A 9 1.18 -3.78 13.61
C ALA A 9 -0.11 -4.48 13.15
N LYS A 10 -0.60 -4.13 11.94
CA LYS A 10 -1.76 -4.80 11.34
C LYS A 10 -1.40 -6.19 10.79
N ALA A 11 -0.20 -6.36 10.24
CA ALA A 11 0.36 -7.65 9.84
C ALA A 11 1.88 -7.71 10.08
N ILE A 12 2.46 -8.91 9.98
CA ILE A 12 3.91 -9.15 9.97
C ILE A 12 4.23 -10.40 9.15
N LEU A 13 5.32 -10.38 8.39
CA LEU A 13 5.84 -11.54 7.66
C LEU A 13 7.03 -12.18 8.41
N ILE A 14 6.91 -13.46 8.76
CA ILE A 14 7.95 -14.27 9.43
C ILE A 14 8.11 -15.60 8.70
N ASP A 15 9.32 -15.95 8.27
CA ASP A 15 9.64 -17.22 7.61
C ASP A 15 8.65 -17.62 6.49
N ASN A 16 8.22 -16.63 5.71
CA ASN A 16 7.24 -16.72 4.61
C ASN A 16 5.77 -16.96 5.03
N ASN A 17 5.46 -16.83 6.31
CA ASN A 17 4.10 -16.82 6.82
C ASN A 17 3.70 -15.37 7.13
N ILE A 18 2.52 -14.95 6.66
CA ILE A 18 1.97 -13.64 6.98
C ILE A 18 0.97 -13.81 8.11
N TYR A 19 1.22 -13.11 9.22
CA TYR A 19 0.34 -13.06 10.37
C TYR A 19 -0.40 -11.73 10.34
N ILE A 20 -1.73 -11.78 10.46
CA ILE A 20 -2.60 -10.60 10.33
C ILE A 20 -3.45 -10.48 11.58
N THR A 21 -3.73 -9.25 11.97
CA THR A 21 -4.66 -8.95 13.06
C THR A 21 -6.06 -9.44 12.71
N ARG A 22 -6.66 -10.26 13.59
CA ARG A 22 -7.99 -10.81 13.36
C ARG A 22 -9.06 -9.72 13.39
N GLY A 23 -9.97 -9.76 12.41
CA GLY A 23 -11.14 -8.89 12.34
C GLY A 23 -10.87 -7.55 11.65
N LEU A 24 -9.81 -7.47 10.83
CA LEU A 24 -9.66 -6.39 9.86
C LEU A 24 -10.73 -6.53 8.78
N ALA A 25 -11.11 -5.41 8.17
CA ALA A 25 -11.93 -5.44 6.96
C ALA A 25 -11.12 -6.09 5.83
N GLN A 26 -11.80 -6.76 4.90
CA GLN A 26 -11.11 -7.43 3.79
C GLN A 26 -10.20 -6.49 2.99
N VAL A 27 -10.62 -5.24 2.80
CA VAL A 27 -9.81 -4.21 2.12
C VAL A 27 -8.54 -3.84 2.92
N ASP A 28 -8.62 -3.74 4.24
CA ASP A 28 -7.45 -3.55 5.11
C ASP A 28 -6.51 -4.75 5.06
N GLU A 29 -7.06 -5.97 5.08
CA GLU A 29 -6.27 -7.20 4.97
C GLU A 29 -5.48 -7.23 3.66
N ILE A 30 -6.16 -6.96 2.53
CA ILE A 30 -5.52 -6.96 1.21
C ILE A 30 -4.41 -5.91 1.12
N CYS A 31 -4.69 -4.66 1.51
CA CYS A 31 -3.68 -3.59 1.49
C CYS A 31 -2.48 -3.94 2.37
N THR A 32 -2.72 -4.41 3.60
CA THR A 32 -1.65 -4.74 4.55
C THR A 32 -0.81 -5.94 4.08
N ILE A 33 -1.44 -7.00 3.54
CA ILE A 33 -0.73 -8.16 2.99
C ILE A 33 0.21 -7.75 1.86
N ILE A 34 -0.28 -6.94 0.93
CA ILE A 34 0.52 -6.52 -0.23
C ILE A 34 1.68 -5.63 0.18
N GLU A 35 1.51 -4.77 1.19
CA GLU A 35 2.62 -4.01 1.78
C GLU A 35 3.68 -4.97 2.34
N GLU A 36 3.32 -5.91 3.20
CA GLU A 36 4.26 -6.89 3.78
C GLU A 36 4.99 -7.73 2.72
N ILE A 37 4.27 -8.20 1.70
CA ILE A 37 4.87 -8.91 0.56
C ILE A 37 5.85 -8.00 -0.18
N SER A 38 5.49 -6.75 -0.42
CA SER A 38 6.35 -5.79 -1.11
C SER A 38 7.60 -5.46 -0.30
N HIS A 39 7.48 -5.31 1.03
CA HIS A 39 8.64 -5.16 1.91
C HIS A 39 9.57 -6.37 1.82
N LYS A 40 9.04 -7.59 1.85
CA LYS A 40 9.84 -8.80 1.72
C LYS A 40 10.57 -8.92 0.39
N LEU A 41 9.95 -8.49 -0.72
CA LEU A 41 10.50 -8.61 -2.06
C LEU A 41 11.50 -7.49 -2.40
N TYR A 42 11.28 -6.27 -1.90
CA TYR A 42 11.95 -5.07 -2.39
C TYR A 42 12.81 -4.36 -1.35
N SER A 43 12.91 -4.90 -0.14
CA SER A 43 13.82 -4.41 0.90
C SER A 43 14.79 -5.50 1.36
N SER A 44 15.90 -5.08 1.96
CA SER A 44 16.93 -5.97 2.48
C SER A 44 17.59 -5.39 3.73
N GLY A 45 18.03 -6.28 4.61
CA GLY A 45 18.62 -5.91 5.90
C GLY A 45 17.59 -5.35 6.89
N ASN A 46 18.08 -4.75 7.98
CA ASN A 46 17.24 -4.11 8.98
C ASN A 46 16.96 -2.65 8.59
N ILE A 47 15.71 -2.39 8.18
CA ILE A 47 15.25 -1.08 7.73
C ILE A 47 14.53 -0.25 8.82
N LEU A 48 14.44 -0.76 10.05
CA LEU A 48 13.73 -0.09 11.16
C LEU A 48 14.36 1.26 11.54
N ASP A 49 15.65 1.44 11.26
CA ASP A 49 16.36 2.70 11.50
C ASP A 49 16.06 3.70 10.38
N VAL A 50 15.03 4.52 10.59
CA VAL A 50 14.58 5.56 9.66
C VAL A 50 15.51 6.78 9.59
N SER A 51 16.54 6.88 10.43
CA SER A 51 17.56 7.94 10.32
C SER A 51 18.43 7.75 9.07
N LYS A 52 18.56 6.49 8.60
CA LYS A 52 19.36 6.13 7.44
C LYS A 52 18.60 6.40 6.16
N THR A 53 19.18 7.23 5.30
CA THR A 53 18.62 7.54 3.97
C THR A 53 18.45 6.29 3.10
N THR A 54 19.34 5.29 3.22
CA THR A 54 19.21 4.01 2.51
C THR A 54 17.96 3.24 2.94
N ASN A 55 17.69 3.18 4.25
CA ASN A 55 16.52 2.50 4.80
C ASN A 55 15.23 3.18 4.35
N ARG A 56 15.16 4.52 4.44
CA ARG A 56 14.04 5.30 3.92
C ARG A 56 13.78 5.04 2.44
N LYS A 57 14.84 5.00 1.62
CA LYS A 57 14.69 4.72 0.18
C LYS A 57 14.12 3.32 -0.08
N GLN A 58 14.55 2.31 0.68
CA GLN A 58 14.01 0.95 0.56
C GLN A 58 12.54 0.88 0.98
N GLU A 59 12.20 1.51 2.11
CA GLU A 59 10.82 1.63 2.60
C GLU A 59 9.89 2.26 1.56
N PHE A 60 10.27 3.44 1.06
CA PHE A 60 9.51 4.12 0.01
C PHE A 60 9.40 3.27 -1.26
N PHE A 61 10.48 2.60 -1.67
CA PHE A 61 10.45 1.76 -2.87
C PHE A 61 9.50 0.56 -2.73
N ALA A 62 9.50 -0.11 -1.57
CA ALA A 62 8.59 -1.21 -1.27
C ALA A 62 7.13 -0.76 -1.26
N ARG A 63 6.80 0.35 -0.58
CA ARG A 63 5.42 0.90 -0.59
C ARG A 63 4.95 1.26 -1.99
N ARG A 64 5.80 1.91 -2.79
CA ARG A 64 5.49 2.20 -4.20
C ARG A 64 5.17 0.94 -5.00
N LYS A 65 5.88 -0.16 -4.75
CA LYS A 65 5.60 -1.44 -5.42
C LYS A 65 4.26 -2.03 -4.98
N ALA A 66 3.89 -1.88 -3.71
CA ALA A 66 2.55 -2.24 -3.24
C ALA A 66 1.47 -1.43 -3.96
N HIS A 67 1.64 -0.09 -4.05
CA HIS A 67 0.71 0.80 -4.74
C HIS A 67 0.58 0.47 -6.22
N GLU A 68 1.69 0.30 -6.94
CA GLU A 68 1.70 -0.09 -8.37
C GLU A 68 1.00 -1.43 -8.61
N PHE A 69 1.04 -2.35 -7.64
CA PHE A 69 0.42 -3.67 -7.74
C PHE A 69 -1.11 -3.62 -7.58
N LEU A 70 -1.63 -3.00 -6.52
CA LEU A 70 -3.09 -2.93 -6.28
C LEU A 70 -3.78 -1.83 -7.08
N VAL A 71 -3.07 -0.73 -7.32
CA VAL A 71 -3.57 0.47 -8.00
C VAL A 71 -2.70 0.76 -9.22
N PRO A 72 -2.71 -0.12 -10.24
CA PRO A 72 -2.00 0.16 -11.48
C PRO A 72 -2.63 1.36 -12.18
N ARG A 73 -1.81 2.21 -12.80
CA ARG A 73 -2.26 3.42 -13.52
C ARG A 73 -3.41 3.17 -14.51
N SER A 74 -3.38 2.06 -15.23
CA SER A 74 -4.44 1.69 -16.18
C SER A 74 -5.81 1.50 -15.53
N ARG A 75 -5.86 1.03 -14.27
CA ARG A 75 -7.11 0.92 -13.51
C ARG A 75 -7.61 2.29 -13.06
N LEU A 76 -6.73 3.21 -12.69
CA LEU A 76 -7.11 4.60 -12.39
C LEU A 76 -7.71 5.29 -13.64
N GLU A 77 -7.09 5.11 -14.81
CA GLU A 77 -7.60 5.63 -16.08
C GLU A 77 -8.98 5.03 -16.42
N ALA A 78 -9.18 3.73 -16.19
CA ALA A 78 -10.47 3.07 -16.38
C ALA A 78 -11.55 3.60 -15.40
N CYS A 79 -11.21 3.88 -14.15
CA CYS A 79 -12.11 4.51 -13.19
C CYS A 79 -12.52 5.92 -13.66
N TYR A 80 -11.55 6.69 -14.14
CA TYR A 80 -11.82 8.03 -14.67
C TYR A 80 -12.74 8.01 -15.90
N GLN A 81 -12.53 7.07 -16.82
CA GLN A 81 -13.38 6.87 -18.00
C GLN A 81 -14.81 6.43 -17.64
N ARG A 82 -14.97 5.73 -16.52
CA ARG A 82 -16.28 5.37 -15.95
C ARG A 82 -17.00 6.52 -15.25
N GLY A 83 -16.37 7.69 -15.14
CA GLY A 83 -16.94 8.85 -14.46
C GLY A 83 -16.80 8.79 -12.93
N LEU A 84 -16.00 7.89 -12.38
CA LEU A 84 -15.66 7.93 -10.96
C LEU A 84 -14.76 9.15 -10.71
N ARG A 85 -15.10 9.95 -9.71
CA ARG A 85 -14.41 11.23 -9.43
C ARG A 85 -13.96 11.32 -7.99
N GLU A 86 -14.68 10.69 -7.06
CA GLU A 86 -14.36 10.75 -5.65
C GLU A 86 -13.46 9.60 -5.22
N TYR A 87 -12.54 9.88 -4.29
CA TYR A 87 -11.60 8.87 -3.78
C TYR A 87 -12.29 7.65 -3.17
N TYR A 88 -13.40 7.85 -2.45
CA TYR A 88 -14.14 6.73 -1.84
C TYR A 88 -14.74 5.81 -2.91
N GLU A 89 -15.29 6.35 -4.00
CA GLU A 89 -15.85 5.57 -5.12
C GLU A 89 -14.77 4.75 -5.82
N VAL A 90 -13.62 5.38 -6.06
CA VAL A 90 -12.49 4.73 -6.72
C VAL A 90 -11.88 3.66 -5.81
N ALA A 91 -11.74 3.94 -4.51
CA ALA A 91 -11.21 2.99 -3.53
C ALA A 91 -12.12 1.75 -3.42
N GLU A 92 -13.44 1.96 -3.33
CA GLU A 92 -14.43 0.90 -3.34
C GLU A 92 -14.37 0.08 -4.63
N HIS A 93 -14.31 0.73 -5.80
CA HIS A 93 -14.21 0.05 -7.09
C HIS A 93 -12.92 -0.76 -7.25
N LEU A 94 -11.81 -0.27 -6.70
CA LEU A 94 -10.50 -0.93 -6.78
C LEU A 94 -10.30 -2.01 -5.71
N GLY A 95 -11.10 -2.00 -4.64
CA GLY A 95 -10.99 -2.92 -3.51
C GLY A 95 -9.81 -2.58 -2.59
N VAL A 96 -9.52 -1.30 -2.41
CA VAL A 96 -8.43 -0.79 -1.54
C VAL A 96 -8.98 0.19 -0.52
N THR A 97 -8.21 0.51 0.52
CA THR A 97 -8.58 1.60 1.42
C THR A 97 -8.39 2.95 0.73
N GLU A 98 -9.18 3.95 1.14
CA GLU A 98 -9.05 5.30 0.59
C GLU A 98 -7.66 5.91 0.86
N GLU A 99 -7.10 5.64 2.03
CA GLU A 99 -5.74 6.02 2.41
C GLU A 99 -4.71 5.43 1.43
N PHE A 100 -4.80 4.12 1.14
CA PHE A 100 -3.91 3.46 0.20
C PHE A 100 -4.02 4.03 -1.22
N LEU A 101 -5.25 4.35 -1.65
CA LEU A 101 -5.48 5.00 -2.94
C LEU A 101 -4.85 6.39 -3.00
N ARG A 102 -5.01 7.22 -1.95
CA ARG A 102 -4.42 8.57 -1.90
C ARG A 102 -2.91 8.51 -1.99
N GLU A 103 -2.27 7.62 -1.25
CA GLU A 103 -0.83 7.40 -1.33
C GLU A 103 -0.37 6.91 -2.71
N ALA A 104 -1.14 6.02 -3.34
CA ALA A 104 -0.87 5.56 -4.70
C ALA A 104 -0.93 6.72 -5.71
N CYS A 105 -1.93 7.60 -5.59
CA CYS A 105 -2.03 8.81 -6.40
C CYS A 105 -0.85 9.76 -6.17
N GLU A 106 -0.48 10.01 -4.92
CA GLU A 106 0.70 10.81 -4.58
C GLU A 106 1.99 10.22 -5.16
N HIS A 107 2.14 8.88 -5.10
CA HIS A 107 3.26 8.19 -5.73
C HIS A 107 3.32 8.50 -7.23
N TYR A 108 2.20 8.37 -7.95
CA TYR A 108 2.18 8.63 -9.38
C TYR A 108 2.45 10.10 -9.70
N VAL A 109 2.00 11.02 -8.86
CA VAL A 109 2.33 12.45 -9.00
C VAL A 109 3.84 12.68 -8.85
N GLN A 110 4.47 12.06 -7.85
CA GLN A 110 5.92 12.16 -7.68
C GLN A 110 6.70 11.50 -8.82
N LYS A 111 6.17 10.44 -9.42
CA LYS A 111 6.84 9.66 -10.48
C LYS A 111 6.73 10.30 -11.86
N TYR A 112 5.56 10.86 -12.19
CA TYR A 112 5.24 11.35 -13.54
C TYR A 112 4.98 12.85 -13.61
N GLY A 113 5.03 13.58 -12.49
CA GLY A 113 4.57 14.97 -12.41
C GLY A 113 3.05 15.03 -12.28
N SER A 114 2.38 16.05 -12.83
CA SER A 114 0.92 16.13 -12.78
C SER A 114 0.27 14.95 -13.51
N VAL A 115 -0.17 13.97 -12.74
CA VAL A 115 -1.17 13.00 -13.19
C VAL A 115 -2.48 13.77 -13.27
N VAL A 116 -3.20 13.66 -14.38
CA VAL A 116 -4.53 14.24 -14.60
C VAL A 116 -5.28 14.27 -13.27
N GLN A 117 -5.55 15.48 -12.77
CA GLN A 117 -6.38 15.65 -11.58
C GLN A 117 -7.73 14.99 -11.86
N MET A 118 -8.15 14.09 -10.97
CA MET A 118 -9.47 13.47 -11.04
C MET A 118 -10.56 14.54 -11.01
#